data_AF-A0A2K5RYG9-F1
#
_entry.id   AF-A0A2K5RYG9-F1
#
_cell.length_a   1.000
_cell.length_b   1.000
_cell.length_c   1.000
_cell.angle_alpha   90.00
_cell.angle_beta   90.00
_cell.angle_gamma   90.00
#
_symmetry.space_group_name_H-M   'P 1'
#
loop_
_entity.id
_entity.type
_entity.pdbx_description
1 polymer ?
#
loop_
_entity_poly.entity_id
_entity_poly.type
_entity_poly.pdbx_seq_one_letter_code
_entity_poly.pdbx_strand_id
1 'polypeptide(L)'
;MDSSLTRWGHLCWYQKPGVGLDAINGAILLEACIYCLLKLYCREQPYYLNLIELFLQSSYQTEIGQTLDLITAPQGNVDLGRFTEKRYTSIVKYKMAFYSFYLPIAAAMYTAGVDGEKEHANAKKILLEMGEFFQTQDDYLDLFGDPSVTGKVGTDIQDNKCSWLVVQLKALYEELDLPAVFSQYEEDSYNHIMGLIEQYAAPLSPAVFLGLARKIYKQKK
;
A
#
# COMPACT_ATOMS: atom_id res chain seq x y z
N MET A 1 -12.78 5.06 -3.54
CA MET A 1 -11.37 5.46 -3.63
C MET A 1 -10.60 4.43 -4.43
N ASP A 2 -10.51 3.18 -3.97
CA ASP A 2 -9.63 2.15 -4.58
C ASP A 2 -10.30 1.28 -5.66
N SER A 3 -11.46 1.69 -6.19
CA SER A 3 -12.16 0.98 -7.29
C SER A 3 -12.36 -0.54 -7.12
N SER A 4 -12.32 -1.06 -5.88
CA SER A 4 -12.36 -2.51 -5.62
C SER A 4 -13.70 -3.14 -6.00
N LEU A 5 -13.65 -4.34 -6.57
CA LEU A 5 -14.84 -5.08 -7.02
C LEU A 5 -15.54 -5.83 -5.89
N THR A 6 -14.76 -6.54 -5.07
CA THR A 6 -15.25 -7.45 -4.03
C THR A 6 -14.63 -7.15 -2.67
N ARG A 7 -15.39 -7.46 -1.62
CA ARG A 7 -14.97 -7.39 -0.21
C ARG A 7 -15.70 -8.50 0.55
N TRP A 8 -14.95 -9.33 1.28
CA TRP A 8 -15.49 -10.47 2.04
C TRP A 8 -16.30 -11.44 1.16
N GLY A 9 -15.82 -11.76 -0.05
CA GLY A 9 -16.50 -12.67 -0.97
C GLY A 9 -17.78 -12.12 -1.60
N HIS A 10 -18.15 -10.86 -1.34
CA HIS A 10 -19.33 -10.19 -1.88
C HIS A 10 -18.95 -8.95 -2.68
N LEU A 11 -19.88 -8.43 -3.50
CA LEU A 11 -19.71 -7.14 -4.15
C LEU A 11 -19.51 -6.03 -3.11
N CYS A 12 -18.57 -5.12 -3.38
CA CYS A 12 -18.43 -3.89 -2.60
C CYS A 12 -19.76 -3.14 -2.52
N TRP A 13 -20.01 -2.43 -1.42
CA TRP A 13 -21.30 -1.77 -1.19
C TRP A 13 -21.72 -0.84 -2.35
N TYR A 14 -20.79 -0.01 -2.84
CA TYR A 14 -21.04 0.90 -3.96
C TYR A 14 -21.27 0.20 -5.31
N GLN A 15 -20.89 -1.07 -5.44
CA GLN A 15 -21.09 -1.89 -6.64
C GLN A 15 -22.47 -2.56 -6.66
N LYS A 16 -23.24 -2.51 -5.57
CA LYS A 16 -24.58 -3.11 -5.55
C LYS A 16 -25.55 -2.31 -6.45
N PRO A 17 -26.42 -2.98 -7.23
CA PRO A 17 -27.43 -2.31 -8.04
C PRO A 17 -28.30 -1.38 -7.18
N GLY A 18 -28.46 -0.12 -7.63
CA GLY A 18 -29.25 0.88 -6.93
C GLY A 18 -28.55 1.62 -5.78
N VAL A 19 -27.27 1.31 -5.49
CA VAL A 19 -26.48 2.04 -4.47
C VAL A 19 -25.58 3.10 -5.11
N GLY A 20 -24.64 2.70 -5.96
CA GLY A 20 -23.72 3.62 -6.63
C GLY A 20 -22.99 4.54 -5.64
N LEU A 21 -22.91 5.84 -5.97
CA LEU A 21 -22.21 6.83 -5.15
C LEU A 21 -22.99 7.27 -3.89
N ASP A 22 -24.25 6.88 -3.72
CA ASP A 22 -24.98 7.10 -2.46
C ASP A 22 -24.32 6.34 -1.30
N ALA A 23 -23.47 5.35 -1.61
CA ALA A 23 -22.56 4.71 -0.67
C ALA A 23 -21.69 5.70 0.12
N ILE A 24 -21.36 6.87 -0.42
CA ILE A 24 -20.59 7.91 0.28
C ILE A 24 -21.38 8.42 1.50
N ASN A 25 -22.66 8.78 1.30
CA ASN A 25 -23.51 9.18 2.41
C ASN A 25 -23.74 8.01 3.39
N GLY A 26 -23.85 6.78 2.88
CA GLY A 26 -23.90 5.59 3.71
C GLY A 26 -22.69 5.46 4.65
N ALA A 27 -21.48 5.76 4.18
CA ALA A 27 -20.27 5.74 5.02
C ALA A 27 -20.31 6.81 6.12
N ILE A 28 -20.79 8.02 5.81
CA ILE A 28 -20.96 9.10 6.80
C ILE A 28 -21.99 8.70 7.86
N LEU A 29 -23.09 8.06 7.47
CA LEU A 29 -24.09 7.56 8.40
C LEU A 29 -23.54 6.45 9.31
N LEU A 30 -22.69 5.56 8.79
CA LEU A 30 -22.02 4.53 9.59
C LEU A 30 -21.11 5.14 10.65
N GLU A 31 -20.38 6.21 10.32
CA GLU A 31 -19.59 6.94 11.31
C GLU A 31 -20.48 7.62 12.35
N ALA A 32 -21.56 8.29 11.93
CA ALA A 32 -22.51 8.93 12.82
C ALA A 32 -23.11 7.95 13.86
N CYS A 33 -23.34 6.69 13.47
CA CYS A 33 -23.83 5.65 14.37
C CYS A 33 -22.89 5.39 15.56
N ILE A 34 -21.57 5.57 15.41
CA ILE A 34 -20.60 5.43 16.51
C ILE A 34 -20.98 6.39 17.64
N TYR A 35 -21.17 7.67 17.31
CA TYR A 35 -21.48 8.71 18.30
C TYR A 35 -22.90 8.57 18.86
N CYS A 36 -23.86 8.09 18.05
CA CYS A 36 -25.20 7.75 18.56
C CYS A 36 -25.13 6.65 19.63
N LEU A 37 -24.34 5.59 19.39
CA LEU A 37 -24.18 4.47 20.32
C LEU A 37 -23.42 4.90 21.58
N LEU A 38 -22.31 5.61 21.44
CA LEU A 38 -21.56 6.15 22.58
C LEU A 38 -22.45 7.04 23.45
N LYS A 39 -23.25 7.93 22.84
CA LYS A 39 -24.19 8.77 23.57
C LYS A 39 -25.30 7.97 24.25
N LEU A 40 -25.83 6.93 23.59
CA LEU A 40 -26.93 6.15 24.14
C LEU A 40 -26.49 5.33 25.36
N TYR A 41 -25.32 4.70 25.29
CA TYR A 41 -24.88 3.73 26.29
C TYR A 41 -23.83 4.25 27.26
N CYS A 42 -23.04 5.26 26.88
CA CYS A 42 -21.88 5.70 27.66
C CYS A 42 -22.01 7.12 28.21
N ARG A 43 -23.04 7.91 27.88
CA ARG A 43 -23.09 9.37 28.25
C ARG A 43 -22.95 9.67 29.74
N GLU A 44 -23.37 8.76 30.61
CA GLU A 44 -23.30 8.91 32.08
C GLU A 44 -22.02 8.27 32.67
N GLN A 45 -21.21 7.64 31.84
CA GLN A 45 -19.96 6.99 32.26
C GLN A 45 -18.83 8.01 32.36
N PRO A 46 -17.92 7.87 33.33
CA PRO A 46 -16.81 8.82 33.53
C PRO A 46 -15.85 8.88 32.33
N TYR A 47 -15.74 7.80 31.57
CA TYR A 47 -14.89 7.70 30.37
C TYR A 47 -15.57 8.15 29.08
N TYR A 48 -16.80 8.68 29.12
CA TYR A 48 -17.54 9.07 27.90
C TYR A 48 -16.74 10.02 27.01
N LEU A 49 -16.18 11.07 27.59
CA LEU A 49 -15.42 12.07 26.83
C LEU A 49 -14.13 11.46 26.27
N ASN A 50 -13.42 10.64 27.05
CA ASN A 50 -12.23 9.92 26.59
C ASN A 50 -12.53 9.06 25.35
N LEU A 51 -13.66 8.34 25.34
CA LEU A 51 -14.07 7.56 24.17
C LEU A 51 -14.40 8.46 22.97
N ILE A 52 -15.18 9.53 23.17
CA ILE A 52 -15.51 10.46 22.07
C ILE A 52 -14.23 11.03 21.43
N GLU A 53 -13.30 11.53 22.23
CA GLU A 53 -12.03 12.08 21.75
C GLU A 53 -11.16 11.01 21.08
N LEU A 54 -11.10 9.79 21.64
CA LEU A 54 -10.34 8.69 21.07
C LEU A 54 -10.87 8.28 19.69
N PHE A 55 -12.18 8.16 19.52
CA PHE A 55 -12.80 7.80 18.23
C PHE A 55 -12.58 8.91 17.21
N LEU A 56 -12.81 10.18 17.55
CA LEU A 56 -12.57 11.33 16.67
C LEU A 56 -11.10 11.41 16.24
N GLN A 57 -10.17 11.26 17.18
CA GLN A 57 -8.73 11.29 16.91
C GLN A 57 -8.32 10.13 15.99
N SER A 58 -8.91 8.95 16.18
CA SER A 58 -8.63 7.77 15.35
C SER A 58 -9.17 7.93 13.92
N SER A 59 -10.37 8.52 13.74
CA SER A 59 -10.90 8.89 12.42
C SER A 59 -9.95 9.86 11.72
N TYR A 60 -9.57 10.95 12.39
CA TYR A 60 -8.65 11.95 11.83
C TYR A 60 -7.30 11.34 11.41
N GLN A 61 -6.71 10.51 12.27
CA GLN A 61 -5.46 9.83 11.96
C GLN A 61 -5.58 8.92 10.73
N THR A 62 -6.69 8.19 10.63
CA THR A 62 -6.97 7.29 9.52
C THR A 62 -7.15 8.06 8.21
N GLU A 63 -7.88 9.18 8.23
CA GLU A 63 -8.09 10.05 7.07
C GLU A 63 -6.80 10.69 6.58
N ILE A 64 -5.91 11.10 7.49
CA ILE A 64 -4.56 11.57 7.13
C ILE A 64 -3.77 10.45 6.47
N GLY A 65 -3.81 9.23 7.02
CA GLY A 65 -3.18 8.06 6.42
C GLY A 65 -3.71 7.73 5.03
N GLN A 66 -5.03 7.77 4.85
CA GLN A 66 -5.68 7.56 3.56
C GLN A 66 -5.30 8.65 2.55
N THR A 67 -5.19 9.90 3.00
CA THR A 67 -4.71 11.00 2.15
C THR A 67 -3.28 10.75 1.69
N LEU A 68 -2.39 10.36 2.62
CA LEU A 68 -1.00 10.01 2.30
C LEU A 68 -0.90 8.87 1.29
N ASP A 69 -1.73 7.84 1.42
CA ASP A 69 -1.82 6.71 0.49
C ASP A 69 -2.17 7.19 -0.93
N LEU A 70 -3.25 7.95 -1.06
CA LEU A 70 -3.75 8.42 -2.37
C LEU A 70 -2.80 9.40 -3.06
N ILE A 71 -2.18 10.34 -2.34
CA ILE A 71 -1.25 11.31 -2.94
C ILE A 71 0.11 10.70 -3.29
N THR A 72 0.46 9.58 -2.66
CA THR A 72 1.68 8.83 -2.97
C THR A 72 1.53 8.09 -4.29
N ALA A 73 0.32 7.63 -4.60
CA ALA A 73 -0.03 6.78 -5.73
C ALA A 73 -1.07 7.43 -6.67
N PRO A 74 -0.80 8.60 -7.29
CA PRO A 74 -1.77 9.22 -8.20
C PRO A 74 -2.00 8.32 -9.43
N GLN A 75 -3.27 8.08 -9.76
CA GLN A 75 -3.63 7.27 -10.93
C GLN A 75 -3.10 7.92 -12.22
N GLY A 76 -2.50 7.12 -13.09
CA GLY A 76 -1.95 7.57 -14.37
C GLY A 76 -0.61 8.31 -14.29
N ASN A 77 -0.03 8.50 -13.11
CA ASN A 77 1.30 9.08 -12.95
C ASN A 77 2.18 8.21 -12.03
N VAL A 78 3.10 7.47 -12.64
CA VAL A 78 4.02 6.58 -11.91
C VAL A 78 5.24 7.37 -11.45
N ASP A 79 5.32 7.65 -10.16
CA ASP A 79 6.48 8.27 -9.50
C ASP A 79 7.03 7.33 -8.42
N LEU A 80 7.85 6.36 -8.85
CA LEU A 80 8.49 5.41 -7.94
C LEU A 80 9.44 6.11 -6.96
N GLY A 81 9.90 7.34 -7.23
CA GLY A 81 10.76 8.09 -6.31
C GLY A 81 10.11 8.35 -4.94
N ARG A 82 8.77 8.37 -4.88
CA ARG A 82 8.01 8.53 -3.62
C ARG A 82 7.93 7.25 -2.79
N PHE A 83 8.14 6.09 -3.41
CA PHE A 83 8.01 4.78 -2.77
C PHE A 83 9.26 4.48 -1.96
N THR A 84 9.32 5.07 -0.78
CA THR A 84 10.42 4.95 0.18
C THR A 84 9.89 4.27 1.44
N GLU A 85 10.78 3.58 2.16
CA GLU A 85 10.44 2.95 3.44
C GLU A 85 9.83 3.95 4.43
N LYS A 86 10.44 5.14 4.55
CA LYS A 86 9.90 6.21 5.40
C LYS A 86 8.48 6.63 5.01
N ARG A 87 8.17 6.70 3.70
CA ARG A 87 6.83 7.03 3.23
C ARG A 87 5.86 5.90 3.57
N TYR A 88 6.26 4.66 3.31
CA TYR A 88 5.49 3.47 3.61
C TYR A 88 5.11 3.39 5.10
N THR A 89 6.09 3.40 6.00
CA THR A 89 5.85 3.34 7.46
C THR A 89 4.94 4.48 7.92
N SER A 90 5.05 5.67 7.32
CA SER A 90 4.14 6.79 7.62
C SER A 90 2.70 6.52 7.17
N ILE A 91 2.49 6.00 5.96
CA ILE A 91 1.16 5.63 5.46
C ILE A 91 0.55 4.58 6.38
N VAL A 92 1.27 3.48 6.63
CA VAL A 92 0.79 2.34 7.41
C VAL A 92 0.42 2.74 8.84
N LYS A 93 1.30 3.49 9.51
CA LYS A 93 1.06 3.97 10.87
C LYS A 93 -0.27 4.71 11.01
N TYR A 94 -0.54 5.62 10.07
CA TYR A 94 -1.73 6.46 10.15
C TYR A 94 -2.97 5.79 9.57
N LYS A 95 -2.85 5.14 8.41
CA LYS A 95 -3.97 4.51 7.67
C LYS A 95 -4.48 3.27 8.38
N MET A 96 -3.62 2.52 9.05
CA MET A 96 -3.94 1.20 9.57
C MET A 96 -3.83 1.15 11.10
N ALA A 97 -2.65 1.45 11.64
CA ALA A 97 -2.27 0.99 12.98
C ALA A 97 -3.12 1.64 14.11
N PHE A 98 -3.47 2.91 13.98
CA PHE A 98 -4.25 3.61 15.01
C PHE A 98 -5.65 3.02 15.20
N TYR A 99 -6.46 2.93 14.14
CA TYR A 99 -7.85 2.49 14.29
C TYR A 99 -7.96 0.96 14.49
N SER A 100 -7.05 0.18 13.91
CA SER A 100 -7.15 -1.28 13.94
C SER A 100 -6.58 -1.89 15.23
N PHE A 101 -5.53 -1.29 15.80
CA PHE A 101 -4.85 -1.84 16.97
C PHE A 101 -4.91 -0.92 18.19
N TYR A 102 -4.58 0.36 18.06
CA TYR A 102 -4.55 1.25 19.22
C TYR A 102 -5.95 1.57 19.76
N LEU A 103 -6.89 1.98 18.89
CA LEU A 103 -8.26 2.34 19.24
C LEU A 103 -8.99 1.27 20.08
N PRO A 104 -9.09 -0.01 19.66
CA PRO A 104 -9.86 -1.00 20.42
C PRO A 104 -9.26 -1.25 21.81
N ILE A 105 -7.93 -1.26 21.94
CA ILE A 105 -7.27 -1.47 23.23
C ILE A 105 -7.37 -0.23 24.12
N ALA A 106 -7.15 0.97 23.58
CA ALA A 106 -7.28 2.21 24.33
C ALA A 106 -8.73 2.43 24.80
N ALA A 107 -9.72 2.07 23.98
CA ALA A 107 -11.13 2.11 24.36
C ALA A 107 -11.39 1.17 25.56
N ALA A 108 -10.87 -0.07 25.50
CA ALA A 108 -10.98 -1.02 26.60
C ALA A 108 -10.28 -0.51 27.87
N MET A 109 -9.08 0.07 27.76
CA MET A 109 -8.34 0.67 28.88
C MET A 109 -9.16 1.75 29.57
N TYR A 110 -9.74 2.70 28.81
CA TYR A 110 -10.61 3.72 29.38
C TYR A 110 -11.85 3.13 30.07
N THR A 111 -12.50 2.12 29.47
CA THR A 111 -13.66 1.46 30.11
C THR A 111 -13.29 0.70 31.38
N ALA A 112 -12.04 0.26 31.51
CA ALA A 112 -11.49 -0.39 32.70
C ALA A 112 -10.96 0.61 33.75
N GLY A 113 -11.08 1.92 33.50
CA GLY A 113 -10.58 2.97 34.40
C GLY A 113 -9.07 3.19 34.33
N VAL A 114 -8.40 2.71 33.28
CA VAL A 114 -6.99 2.98 33.02
C VAL A 114 -6.91 4.14 32.04
N ASP A 115 -6.66 5.36 32.55
CA ASP A 115 -6.60 6.60 31.75
C ASP A 115 -5.22 7.28 31.80
N GLY A 116 -4.25 6.66 32.47
CA GLY A 116 -2.89 7.18 32.62
C GLY A 116 -2.13 7.31 31.29
N GLU A 117 -1.52 8.47 31.08
CA GLU A 117 -0.77 8.77 29.85
C GLU A 117 0.36 7.76 29.60
N LYS A 118 1.05 7.33 30.66
CA LYS A 118 2.18 6.40 30.58
C LYS A 118 1.74 5.03 30.09
N GLU A 119 0.65 4.52 30.63
CA GLU A 119 0.05 3.24 30.27
C GLU A 119 -0.38 3.25 28.80
N HIS A 120 -1.10 4.30 28.39
CA HIS A 120 -1.52 4.48 27.00
C HIS A 120 -0.32 4.64 26.04
N ALA A 121 0.73 5.38 26.42
CA ALA A 121 1.93 5.53 25.62
C ALA A 121 2.68 4.21 25.43
N ASN A 122 2.78 3.39 26.48
CA ASN A 122 3.40 2.07 26.41
C ASN A 122 2.60 1.12 25.51
N ALA A 123 1.28 1.06 25.68
CA ALA A 123 0.40 0.27 24.83
C ALA A 123 0.50 0.72 23.36
N LYS A 124 0.48 2.04 23.11
CA LYS A 124 0.60 2.62 21.77
C LYS A 124 1.87 2.19 21.05
N LYS A 125 3.04 2.16 21.73
CA LYS A 125 4.28 1.70 21.11
C LYS A 125 4.15 0.28 20.55
N ILE A 126 3.64 -0.65 21.35
CA ILE A 126 3.48 -2.05 20.93
C ILE A 126 2.45 -2.17 19.80
N LEU A 127 1.30 -1.51 19.96
CA LEU A 127 0.18 -1.64 19.05
C LEU A 127 0.44 -1.02 17.67
N LEU A 128 1.28 0.04 17.62
CA LEU A 128 1.68 0.61 16.33
C LEU A 128 2.61 -0.33 15.56
N GLU A 129 3.55 -1.01 16.22
CA GLU A 129 4.42 -2.03 15.58
C GLU A 129 3.59 -3.23 15.08
N MET A 130 2.60 -3.68 15.87
CA MET A 130 1.68 -4.73 15.42
C MET A 130 0.88 -4.30 14.18
N GLY A 131 0.47 -3.03 14.11
CA GLY A 131 -0.19 -2.46 12.94
C GLY A 131 0.69 -2.42 11.70
N GLU A 132 1.97 -2.08 11.86
CA GLU A 132 2.93 -2.11 10.76
C GLU A 132 3.14 -3.51 10.20
N PHE A 133 3.30 -4.49 11.10
CA PHE A 133 3.39 -5.88 10.72
C PHE A 133 2.13 -6.38 9.98
N PHE A 134 0.94 -6.06 10.50
CA PHE A 134 -0.30 -6.51 9.88
C PHE A 134 -0.50 -5.91 8.48
N GLN A 135 -0.21 -4.63 8.27
CA GLN A 135 -0.34 -4.05 6.93
C GLN A 135 0.71 -4.63 5.98
N THR A 136 1.93 -4.89 6.46
CA THR A 136 2.96 -5.60 5.67
C THR A 136 2.46 -6.98 5.22
N GLN A 137 1.75 -7.69 6.11
CA GLN A 137 1.13 -8.97 5.78
C GLN A 137 -0.02 -8.80 4.77
N ASP A 138 -0.89 -7.80 4.92
CA ASP A 138 -1.97 -7.50 3.97
C ASP A 138 -1.41 -7.20 2.57
N ASP A 139 -0.36 -6.38 2.46
CA ASP A 139 0.31 -6.06 1.20
C ASP A 139 0.92 -7.30 0.53
N TYR A 140 1.54 -8.19 1.33
CA TYR A 140 2.07 -9.47 0.82
C TYR A 140 0.94 -10.37 0.30
N LEU A 141 -0.13 -10.51 1.07
CA LEU A 141 -1.29 -11.32 0.72
C LEU A 141 -2.11 -10.72 -0.42
N ASP A 142 -2.02 -9.42 -0.67
CA ASP A 142 -2.66 -8.78 -1.82
C ASP A 142 -2.10 -9.35 -3.13
N LEU A 143 -0.78 -9.58 -3.21
CA LEU A 143 -0.15 -10.18 -4.40
C LEU A 143 -0.15 -11.70 -4.39
N PHE A 144 0.19 -12.33 -3.27
CA PHE A 144 0.48 -13.77 -3.20
C PHE A 144 -0.60 -14.60 -2.50
N GLY A 145 -1.58 -13.96 -1.88
CA GLY A 145 -2.67 -14.64 -1.19
C GLY A 145 -3.67 -15.28 -2.15
N ASP A 146 -4.21 -16.43 -1.76
CA ASP A 146 -5.31 -17.06 -2.49
C ASP A 146 -6.61 -16.24 -2.31
N PRO A 147 -7.22 -15.71 -3.39
CA PRO A 147 -8.46 -14.94 -3.31
C PRO A 147 -9.63 -15.66 -2.64
N SER A 148 -9.64 -17.00 -2.67
CA SER A 148 -10.65 -17.81 -1.99
C SER A 148 -10.52 -17.77 -0.46
N VAL A 149 -9.30 -17.51 0.04
CA VAL A 149 -9.00 -17.38 1.48
C VAL A 149 -9.07 -15.92 1.92
N THR A 150 -8.48 -15.00 1.15
CA THR A 150 -8.47 -13.56 1.49
C THR A 150 -9.83 -12.90 1.28
N GLY A 151 -10.69 -13.49 0.44
CA GLY A 151 -12.02 -12.97 0.13
C GLY A 151 -12.01 -11.69 -0.71
N LYS A 152 -10.86 -11.31 -1.27
CA LYS A 152 -10.65 -10.17 -2.18
C LYS A 152 -9.65 -10.53 -3.28
N VAL A 153 -9.77 -9.86 -4.42
CA VAL A 153 -8.72 -9.87 -5.45
C VAL A 153 -7.78 -8.71 -5.17
N GLY A 154 -6.47 -8.96 -5.18
CA GLY A 154 -5.47 -7.91 -4.98
C GLY A 154 -5.45 -6.88 -6.11
N THR A 155 -5.27 -5.62 -5.73
CA THR A 155 -5.28 -4.48 -6.66
C THR A 155 -4.09 -3.55 -6.48
N ASP A 156 -3.19 -3.79 -5.52
CA ASP A 156 -2.11 -2.86 -5.18
C ASP A 156 -1.24 -2.47 -6.38
N ILE A 157 -0.93 -3.41 -7.27
CA ILE A 157 -0.13 -3.14 -8.47
C ILE A 157 -0.92 -2.25 -9.45
N GLN A 158 -2.18 -2.59 -9.72
CA GLN A 158 -3.05 -1.88 -10.65
C GLN A 158 -3.35 -0.46 -10.18
N ASP A 159 -3.46 -0.29 -8.86
CA ASP A 159 -3.74 0.99 -8.20
C ASP A 159 -2.48 1.81 -7.91
N ASN A 160 -1.31 1.38 -8.41
CA ASN A 160 -0.02 2.05 -8.23
C ASN A 160 0.33 2.28 -6.74
N LYS A 161 -0.08 1.37 -5.84
CA LYS A 161 0.08 1.54 -4.40
C LYS A 161 1.55 1.46 -4.00
N CYS A 162 1.90 2.27 -3.00
CA CYS A 162 3.18 2.18 -2.30
C CYS A 162 3.10 1.03 -1.29
N SER A 163 3.03 -0.22 -1.77
CA SER A 163 3.02 -1.41 -0.92
C SER A 163 4.42 -1.72 -0.37
N TRP A 164 4.47 -2.54 0.68
CA TRP A 164 5.74 -3.03 1.21
C TRP A 164 6.62 -3.68 0.14
N LEU A 165 6.00 -4.49 -0.73
CA LEU A 165 6.69 -5.26 -1.77
C LEU A 165 7.48 -4.37 -2.74
N VAL A 166 6.89 -3.26 -3.23
CA VAL A 166 7.60 -2.38 -4.17
C VAL A 166 8.76 -1.65 -3.49
N VAL A 167 8.62 -1.31 -2.20
CA VAL A 167 9.72 -0.70 -1.44
C VAL A 167 10.89 -1.68 -1.30
N GLN A 168 10.62 -2.95 -0.96
CA GLN A 168 11.67 -3.98 -0.85
C GLN A 168 12.31 -4.30 -2.19
N LEU A 169 11.53 -4.42 -3.26
CA LEU A 169 12.05 -4.67 -4.61
C LEU A 169 12.99 -3.56 -5.08
N LYS A 170 12.67 -2.30 -4.75
CA LYS A 170 13.55 -1.16 -5.05
C LYS A 170 14.86 -1.23 -4.27
N ALA A 171 14.80 -1.55 -2.98
CA ALA A 171 16.00 -1.72 -2.17
C ALA A 171 16.91 -2.82 -2.73
N LEU A 172 16.32 -3.97 -3.11
CA LEU A 172 17.06 -5.07 -3.73
C LEU A 172 17.63 -4.70 -5.11
N TYR A 173 16.91 -3.92 -5.91
CA TYR A 173 17.39 -3.42 -7.21
C TYR A 173 18.68 -2.60 -7.08
N GLU A 174 18.75 -1.77 -6.03
CA GLU A 174 19.94 -0.98 -5.69
C GLU A 174 21.05 -1.84 -5.09
N GLU A 175 20.71 -2.73 -4.15
CA GLU A 175 21.68 -3.61 -3.47
C GLU A 175 22.40 -4.56 -4.45
N LEU A 176 21.66 -5.13 -5.40
CA LEU A 176 22.21 -6.03 -6.42
C LEU A 176 22.92 -5.29 -7.56
N ASP A 177 22.91 -3.96 -7.56
CA ASP A 177 23.39 -3.10 -8.65
C ASP A 177 22.91 -3.59 -10.03
N LEU A 178 21.61 -3.89 -10.12
CA LEU A 178 20.99 -4.35 -11.36
C LEU A 178 21.25 -3.42 -12.56
N PRO A 179 21.36 -2.09 -12.42
CA PRO A 179 21.81 -1.23 -13.51
C PRO A 179 23.17 -1.61 -14.08
N ALA A 180 24.17 -1.87 -13.23
CA ALA A 180 25.49 -2.29 -13.67
C ALA A 180 25.47 -3.69 -14.28
N VAL A 181 24.76 -4.64 -13.64
CA VAL A 181 24.59 -6.01 -14.15
C VAL A 181 24.00 -6.00 -15.56
N PHE A 182 22.94 -5.21 -15.78
CA PHE A 182 22.33 -5.08 -17.10
C PHE A 182 23.27 -4.40 -18.10
N SER A 183 23.96 -3.33 -17.70
CA SER A 183 24.90 -2.61 -18.57
C SER A 183 26.03 -3.53 -19.05
N GLN A 184 26.56 -4.37 -18.16
CA GLN A 184 27.58 -5.36 -18.51
C GLN A 184 27.02 -6.43 -19.45
N TYR A 185 25.86 -7.00 -19.12
CA TYR A 185 25.19 -7.97 -19.99
C TYR A 185 24.91 -7.41 -21.40
N GLU A 186 24.46 -6.16 -21.49
CA GLU A 186 24.19 -5.49 -22.76
C GLU A 186 25.47 -5.32 -23.60
N GLU A 187 26.58 -4.93 -22.96
CA GLU A 187 27.88 -4.79 -23.62
C GLU A 187 28.45 -6.14 -24.09
N ASP A 188 28.44 -7.15 -23.23
CA ASP A 188 28.92 -8.50 -23.56
C ASP A 188 28.09 -9.13 -24.68
N SER A 189 26.76 -8.97 -24.62
CA SER A 189 25.85 -9.44 -25.67
C SER A 189 26.11 -8.74 -27.00
N TYR A 190 26.33 -7.42 -26.98
CA TYR A 190 26.66 -6.68 -28.20
C TYR A 190 27.99 -7.16 -28.79
N ASN A 191 29.04 -7.31 -27.98
CA ASN A 191 30.33 -7.81 -28.42
C ASN A 191 30.22 -9.23 -29.01
N HIS A 192 29.44 -10.11 -28.37
CA HIS A 192 29.15 -11.45 -28.88
C HIS A 192 28.44 -11.41 -30.23
N ILE A 193 27.42 -10.56 -30.40
CA ILE A 193 26.71 -10.36 -31.66
C ILE A 193 27.66 -9.86 -32.75
N MET A 194 28.56 -8.93 -32.44
CA MET A 194 29.56 -8.44 -33.40
C MET A 194 30.47 -9.58 -33.87
N GLY A 195 30.94 -10.44 -32.95
CA GLY A 195 31.71 -11.63 -33.30
C GLY A 195 30.95 -12.63 -34.20
N LEU A 196 29.65 -12.84 -33.93
CA LEU A 196 28.79 -13.67 -34.80
C LEU A 196 28.64 -13.07 -36.20
N ILE A 197 28.47 -11.75 -36.30
CA ILE A 197 28.40 -11.06 -37.61
C ILE A 197 29.71 -11.25 -38.37
N GLU A 198 30.86 -11.09 -37.72
CA GLU A 198 32.17 -11.30 -38.34
C GLU A 198 32.34 -12.74 -38.85
N GLN A 199 31.93 -13.73 -38.06
CA GLN A 199 32.09 -15.14 -38.38
C GLN A 199 31.11 -15.63 -39.46
N TYR A 200 29.86 -15.16 -39.45
CA TYR A 200 28.77 -15.78 -40.21
C TYR A 200 28.07 -14.86 -41.22
N ALA A 201 28.47 -13.60 -41.38
CA ALA A 201 27.79 -12.71 -42.33
C ALA A 201 27.88 -13.20 -43.79
N ALA A 202 28.99 -13.82 -44.20
CA ALA A 202 29.18 -14.26 -45.58
C ALA A 202 28.16 -15.35 -45.98
N PRO A 203 27.56 -15.28 -47.19
CA PRO A 203 27.87 -14.38 -48.31
C PRO A 203 27.11 -13.03 -48.29
N LEU A 204 26.29 -12.78 -47.28
CA LEU A 204 25.57 -11.51 -47.14
C LEU A 204 26.52 -10.39 -46.68
N SER A 205 26.16 -9.14 -46.99
CA SER A 205 26.92 -7.98 -46.51
C SER A 205 26.74 -7.81 -44.99
N PRO A 206 27.82 -7.73 -44.18
CA PRO A 206 27.74 -7.46 -42.74
C PRO A 206 26.95 -6.19 -42.39
N ALA A 207 26.90 -5.22 -43.30
CA ALA A 207 26.20 -3.95 -43.12
C ALA A 207 24.70 -4.13 -42.83
N VAL A 208 24.08 -5.20 -43.35
CA VAL A 208 22.67 -5.52 -43.10
C VAL A 208 22.42 -5.79 -41.62
N PHE A 209 23.32 -6.54 -40.97
CA PHE A 209 23.20 -6.90 -39.55
C PHE A 209 23.69 -5.78 -38.63
N LEU A 210 24.78 -5.11 -38.98
CA LEU A 210 25.35 -4.00 -38.19
C LEU A 210 24.35 -2.84 -38.01
N GLY A 211 23.56 -2.54 -39.05
CA GLY A 211 22.53 -1.50 -38.97
C GLY A 211 21.43 -1.81 -37.95
N LEU A 212 21.07 -3.09 -37.79
CA LEU A 212 20.11 -3.55 -36.79
C LEU A 212 20.73 -3.59 -35.39
N ALA A 213 21.94 -4.15 -35.26
CA ALA A 213 22.66 -4.23 -33.99
C ALA A 213 22.85 -2.85 -33.33
N ARG A 214 23.22 -1.83 -34.12
CA ARG A 214 23.35 -0.45 -33.61
C ARG A 214 22.04 0.19 -33.16
N LYS A 215 20.91 -0.21 -33.75
CA LYS A 215 19.59 0.32 -33.35
C LYS A 215 19.12 -0.25 -32.02
N ILE A 216 19.48 -1.50 -31.72
CA ILE A 216 19.06 -2.19 -30.50
C ILE A 216 20.04 -2.01 -29.34
N TYR A 217 21.31 -1.71 -29.62
CA TYR A 217 22.33 -1.48 -28.58
C TYR A 217 22.12 -0.14 -27.86
N LYS A 218 22.10 -0.17 -26.52
CA LYS A 218 21.95 1.01 -25.66
C LYS A 218 20.73 1.85 -26.01
N GLN A 219 19.67 1.20 -26.46
CA GLN A 219 18.44 1.88 -26.86
C GLN A 219 17.76 2.47 -25.63
N LYS A 220 17.62 3.81 -25.60
CA LYS A 220 16.77 4.50 -24.63
C LYS A 220 15.38 4.71 -25.25
N LYS A 221 14.33 4.25 -24.57
CA LYS A 221 12.93 4.53 -24.92
C LYS A 221 12.44 5.78 -24.21
#